data_AF-L8HJH2-F1
#
_entry.id   AF-L8HJH2-F1
#
_cell.length_a   1.000
_cell.length_b   1.000
_cell.length_c   1.000
_cell.angle_alpha   90.00
_cell.angle_beta   90.00
_cell.angle_gamma   90.00
#
_symmetry.space_group_name_H-M   'P 1'
#
loop_
_entity.id
_entity.type
_entity.pdbx_description
1 polymer ?
#
loop_
_entity_poly.entity_id
_entity_poly.type
_entity_poly.pdbx_seq_one_letter_code
_entity_poly.pdbx_strand_id
1 'polypeptide(L)'
;MKRVIKRLVWDMCYDSQQHLSEGAQSVLVKSGPWQYSYRLWVEDVDGFELIFPPEVPFGTPHVPQTNKFYQKLMHRFFPTRGNLRCYELFTLYLSTLSVETVAHHDRELVSVLLNRTMK
;
A
#
# COMPACT_ATOMS: atom_id res chain seq x y z
N MET A 1 -6.36 -14.36 21.23
CA MET A 1 -5.54 -14.19 20.01
C MET A 1 -6.33 -13.66 18.80
N LYS A 2 -7.38 -14.35 18.29
CA LYS A 2 -8.17 -13.90 17.11
C LYS A 2 -8.68 -12.44 17.20
N ARG A 3 -9.18 -12.02 18.38
CA ARG A 3 -9.66 -10.64 18.60
C ARG A 3 -8.53 -9.58 18.55
N VAL A 4 -7.31 -9.96 18.95
CA VAL A 4 -6.15 -9.06 18.96
C VAL A 4 -5.67 -8.83 17.52
N ILE A 5 -5.47 -9.90 16.76
CA ILE A 5 -5.07 -9.80 15.34
C ILE A 5 -6.09 -9.01 14.54
N LYS A 6 -7.39 -9.28 14.73
CA LYS A 6 -8.45 -8.51 14.06
C LYS A 6 -8.34 -7.02 14.35
N ARG A 7 -8.07 -6.63 15.60
CA ARG A 7 -7.88 -5.22 15.98
C ARG A 7 -6.67 -4.62 15.27
N LEU A 8 -5.52 -5.29 15.34
CA LEU A 8 -4.28 -4.83 14.69
C LEU A 8 -4.45 -4.64 13.17
N VAL A 9 -5.19 -5.54 12.52
CA VAL A 9 -5.50 -5.42 11.08
C VAL A 9 -6.34 -4.18 10.81
N TRP A 10 -7.38 -3.94 11.60
CA TRP A 10 -8.21 -2.74 11.41
C TRP A 10 -7.44 -1.45 11.70
N ASP A 11 -6.66 -1.41 12.79
CA ASP A 11 -5.82 -0.27 13.14
C ASP A 11 -4.84 0.04 12.00
N MET A 12 -4.15 -0.99 11.47
CA MET A 12 -3.29 -0.87 10.28
C MET A 12 -4.04 -0.32 9.07
N CYS A 13 -5.25 -0.82 8.76
CA CYS A 13 -6.01 -0.33 7.61
C CYS A 13 -6.38 1.15 7.76
N TYR A 14 -6.83 1.58 8.94
CA TYR A 14 -7.18 2.99 9.18
C TYR A 14 -5.96 3.90 9.11
N ASP A 15 -4.85 3.49 9.73
CA ASP A 15 -3.61 4.27 9.76
C ASP A 15 -2.97 4.38 8.36
N SER A 16 -2.96 3.28 7.61
CA SER A 16 -2.48 3.28 6.23
C SER A 16 -3.32 4.16 5.31
N GLN A 17 -4.65 4.17 5.47
CA GLN A 17 -5.53 5.07 4.70
C GLN A 17 -5.30 6.55 5.04
N GLN A 18 -4.97 6.85 6.30
CA GLN A 18 -4.62 8.20 6.71
C GLN A 18 -3.32 8.65 6.02
N HIS A 19 -2.25 7.85 6.12
CA HIS A 19 -1.00 8.11 5.43
C HIS A 19 -1.17 8.22 3.91
N LEU A 20 -1.99 7.34 3.33
CA LEU A 20 -2.31 7.39 1.91
C LEU A 20 -2.94 8.73 1.54
N SER A 21 -3.91 9.21 2.33
CA SER A 21 -4.58 10.49 2.06
C SER A 21 -3.62 11.68 2.03
N GLU A 22 -2.55 11.61 2.83
CA GLU A 22 -1.46 12.58 2.92
C GLU A 22 -0.46 12.48 1.75
N GLY A 23 -0.58 11.45 0.90
CA GLY A 23 0.26 11.22 -0.27
C GLY A 23 1.36 10.16 -0.07
N ALA A 24 1.38 9.47 1.06
CA ALA A 24 2.33 8.39 1.29
C ALA A 24 1.86 7.10 0.58
N GLN A 25 2.47 6.81 -0.56
CA GLN A 25 2.22 5.56 -1.31
C GLN A 25 2.84 4.32 -0.63
N SER A 26 3.82 4.49 0.27
CA SER A 26 4.40 3.39 1.02
C SER A 26 4.86 3.85 2.40
N VAL A 27 4.58 3.04 3.42
CA VAL A 27 5.00 3.29 4.80
C VAL A 27 5.42 1.99 5.48
N LEU A 28 6.37 2.10 6.40
CA LEU A 28 6.69 1.07 7.38
C LEU A 28 6.55 1.71 8.75
N VAL A 29 5.62 1.18 9.56
CA VAL A 29 5.28 1.76 10.86
C VAL A 29 5.50 0.74 11.95
N LYS A 30 6.25 1.15 12.97
CA LYS A 30 6.53 0.34 14.17
C LYS A 30 5.65 0.81 15.31
N SER A 31 4.87 -0.11 15.88
CA SER A 31 3.93 0.15 16.98
C SER A 31 4.09 -0.91 18.08
N GLY A 32 4.96 -0.60 19.05
CA GLY A 32 5.25 -1.48 20.19
C GLY A 32 5.76 -2.86 19.76
N PRO A 33 5.06 -3.97 20.11
CA PRO A 33 5.48 -5.34 19.75
C PRO A 33 5.15 -5.73 18.30
N TRP A 34 4.44 -4.88 17.55
CA TRP A 34 4.07 -5.11 16.16
C TRP A 34 4.63 -4.03 15.25
N GLN A 35 4.75 -4.34 13.97
CA GLN A 35 5.00 -3.36 12.93
C GLN A 35 4.24 -3.77 11.68
N TYR A 36 3.92 -2.82 10.81
CA TYR A 36 3.24 -3.12 9.56
C TYR A 36 3.89 -2.36 8.41
N SER A 37 3.79 -2.94 7.22
CA SER A 37 4.12 -2.28 5.96
C SER A 37 2.88 -2.13 5.11
N TYR A 38 2.79 -0.99 4.44
CA TYR A 38 1.75 -0.68 3.48
C TYR A 38 2.38 -0.15 2.21
N ARG A 39 1.82 -0.55 1.06
CA ARG A 39 2.19 -0.02 -0.25
C ARG A 39 0.99 0.03 -1.19
N LEU A 40 0.80 1.19 -1.83
CA LEU A 40 0.01 1.38 -3.03
C LEU A 40 0.95 1.45 -4.23
N TRP A 41 0.60 0.76 -5.32
CA TRP A 41 1.24 1.00 -6.61
C TRP A 41 0.26 0.79 -7.76
N VAL A 42 0.61 1.36 -8.91
CA VAL A 42 -0.21 1.32 -10.12
C VAL A 42 0.66 0.82 -11.25
N GLU A 43 0.09 -0.05 -12.08
CA GLU A 43 0.78 -0.60 -13.23
C GLU A 43 -0.06 -0.44 -14.49
N ASP A 44 0.61 -0.36 -15.63
CA ASP A 44 -0.04 -0.56 -16.92
C ASP A 44 -0.26 -2.05 -17.23
N VAL A 45 -0.80 -2.32 -18.43
CA VAL A 45 -1.11 -3.67 -18.89
C VAL A 45 0.12 -4.56 -19.07
N ASP A 46 1.27 -3.95 -19.31
CA ASP A 46 2.55 -4.61 -19.52
C ASP A 46 3.28 -4.88 -18.20
N GLY A 47 2.73 -4.38 -17.08
CA GLY A 47 3.26 -4.56 -15.74
C GLY A 47 4.32 -3.54 -15.35
N PHE A 48 4.44 -2.42 -16.09
CA PHE A 48 5.31 -1.32 -15.69
C PHE A 48 4.65 -0.49 -14.60
N GLU A 49 5.35 -0.31 -13.49
CA GLU A 49 4.91 0.52 -12.39
C GLU A 49 4.95 2.01 -12.77
N LEU A 50 3.85 2.71 -12.54
CA LEU A 50 3.69 4.13 -12.78
C LEU A 50 4.06 4.91 -11.52
N ILE A 51 4.83 5.99 -11.70
CA ILE A 51 5.33 6.80 -10.60
C ILE A 51 4.35 7.95 -10.34
N PHE A 52 3.88 8.06 -9.10
CA PHE A 52 3.11 9.22 -8.66
C PHE A 52 4.01 10.48 -8.54
N PRO A 53 3.51 11.67 -8.90
CA PRO A 53 4.20 12.91 -8.60
C PRO A 53 4.44 13.08 -7.09
N PRO A 54 5.61 13.61 -6.69
CA PRO A 54 5.93 13.81 -5.28
C PRO A 54 5.06 14.89 -4.63
N GLU A 55 4.88 14.79 -3.31
CA GLU A 55 4.37 15.87 -2.44
C GLU A 55 2.93 16.37 -2.71
N VAL A 56 2.06 15.51 -3.25
CA VAL A 56 0.65 15.84 -3.47
C VAL A 56 -0.24 14.96 -2.58
N PRO A 57 -1.13 15.53 -1.76
CA PRO A 57 -2.13 14.75 -1.04
C PRO A 57 -3.02 13.98 -2.01
N PHE A 58 -3.21 12.68 -1.75
CA PHE A 58 -4.02 11.82 -2.61
C PHE A 58 -5.51 11.95 -2.29
N GLY A 59 -5.86 12.32 -1.06
CA GLY A 59 -7.24 12.40 -0.61
C GLY A 59 -7.46 13.40 0.51
N THR A 60 -8.61 13.28 1.14
CA THR A 60 -8.95 14.06 2.34
C THR A 60 -8.65 13.21 3.58
N PRO A 61 -7.90 13.75 4.57
CA PRO A 61 -7.68 13.11 5.86
C PRO A 61 -8.97 12.62 6.51
N HIS A 62 -8.89 11.49 7.21
CA HIS A 62 -9.99 10.89 7.99
C HIS A 62 -11.25 10.53 7.18
N VAL A 63 -11.19 10.55 5.85
CA VAL A 63 -12.27 10.07 4.99
C VAL A 63 -11.94 8.64 4.53
N PRO A 64 -12.87 7.67 4.63
CA PRO A 64 -12.64 6.32 4.16
C PRO A 64 -12.27 6.28 2.67
N GLN A 65 -11.15 5.63 2.35
CA GLN A 65 -10.72 5.43 0.97
C GLN A 65 -11.43 4.20 0.40
N THR A 66 -12.36 4.43 -0.52
CA THR A 66 -13.19 3.39 -1.15
C THR A 66 -12.86 3.29 -2.65
N ASN A 67 -13.51 2.38 -3.39
CA ASN A 67 -13.30 2.25 -4.84
C ASN A 67 -13.39 3.60 -5.61
N LYS A 68 -14.26 4.52 -5.18
CA LYS A 68 -14.37 5.85 -5.80
C LYS A 68 -13.12 6.71 -5.59
N PHE A 69 -12.42 6.55 -4.47
CA PHE A 69 -11.15 7.22 -4.21
C PHE A 69 -10.10 6.78 -5.23
N TYR A 70 -9.88 5.47 -5.39
CA TYR A 70 -8.86 4.97 -6.31
C TYR A 70 -9.17 5.34 -7.77
N GLN A 71 -10.44 5.29 -8.18
CA GLN A 71 -10.85 5.76 -9.53
C GLN A 71 -10.50 7.24 -9.75
N LYS A 72 -10.82 8.11 -8.78
CA LYS A 72 -10.44 9.53 -8.85
C LYS A 72 -8.93 9.72 -8.84
N LEU A 73 -8.22 8.92 -8.04
CA LEU A 73 -6.77 8.96 -7.95
C LEU A 73 -6.12 8.63 -9.30
N MET A 74 -6.58 7.55 -9.96
CA MET A 74 -6.07 7.15 -11.27
C MET A 74 -6.39 8.20 -12.33
N HIS A 75 -7.61 8.74 -12.34
CA HIS A 75 -7.99 9.76 -13.30
C HIS A 75 -7.20 11.07 -13.09
N ARG A 76 -6.90 11.42 -11.84
CA ARG A 76 -6.14 12.62 -11.50
C ARG A 76 -4.67 12.52 -11.94
N PHE A 77 -4.01 11.40 -11.66
CA PHE A 77 -2.56 11.27 -11.86
C PHE A 77 -2.19 10.62 -13.20
N PHE A 78 -3.07 9.81 -13.78
CA PHE A 78 -2.82 9.08 -15.03
C PHE A 78 -4.00 9.22 -16.02
N PRO A 79 -4.48 10.45 -16.33
CA PRO A 79 -5.71 10.70 -17.10
C PRO A 79 -5.72 10.11 -18.51
N THR A 80 -4.55 10.00 -19.14
CA THR A 80 -4.39 9.52 -20.52
C THR A 80 -4.09 8.03 -20.62
N ARG A 81 -3.94 7.34 -19.47
CA ARG A 81 -3.61 5.92 -19.42
C ARG A 81 -4.87 5.09 -19.21
N GLY A 82 -5.12 4.16 -20.12
CA GLY A 82 -6.21 3.17 -20.00
C GLY A 82 -5.75 1.87 -19.37
N ASN A 83 -6.69 1.06 -18.89
CA ASN A 83 -6.46 -0.32 -18.42
C ASN A 83 -5.39 -0.46 -17.32
N LEU A 84 -5.36 0.49 -16.38
CA LEU A 84 -4.45 0.45 -15.24
C LEU A 84 -4.88 -0.59 -14.21
N ARG A 85 -3.90 -1.20 -13.55
CA ARG A 85 -4.10 -2.07 -12.39
C ARG A 85 -3.58 -1.34 -11.17
N CYS A 86 -4.43 -1.19 -10.17
CA CYS A 86 -4.11 -0.51 -8.91
C CYS A 86 -4.10 -1.57 -7.81
N TYR A 87 -3.01 -1.67 -7.07
CA TYR A 87 -2.82 -2.67 -6.04
C TYR A 87 -2.48 -2.03 -4.72
N GLU A 88 -2.98 -2.65 -3.65
CA GLU A 88 -2.54 -2.37 -2.28
C GLU A 88 -1.99 -3.65 -1.66
N LEU A 89 -0.90 -3.50 -0.93
CA LEU A 89 -0.34 -4.53 -0.08
C LEU A 89 -0.35 -4.05 1.36
N PHE A 90 -0.92 -4.87 2.23
CA PHE A 90 -0.92 -4.69 3.67
C PHE A 90 -0.24 -5.90 4.31
N THR A 91 0.83 -5.69 5.08
CA THR A 91 1.57 -6.76 5.76
C THR A 91 1.78 -6.40 7.23
N LEU A 92 1.53 -7.38 8.12
CA LEU A 92 1.67 -7.23 9.57
C LEU A 92 2.77 -8.17 10.07
N TYR A 93 3.71 -7.62 10.83
CA TYR A 93 4.90 -8.29 11.34
C TYR A 93 5.07 -8.10 12.86
N LEU A 94 5.90 -8.93 13.46
CA LEU A 94 6.49 -8.65 14.77
C LEU A 94 7.54 -7.54 14.65
N SER A 95 7.66 -6.69 15.65
CA SER A 95 8.47 -5.46 15.57
C SER A 95 9.99 -5.66 15.66
N THR A 96 10.44 -6.92 15.66
CA THR A 96 11.84 -7.33 15.71
C THR A 96 12.49 -7.43 14.33
N LEU A 97 11.70 -7.44 13.24
CA LEU A 97 12.24 -7.52 11.88
C LEU A 97 12.83 -6.18 11.44
N SER A 98 13.95 -6.22 10.73
CA SER A 98 14.57 -5.02 10.16
C SER A 98 13.76 -4.49 8.98
N VAL A 99 14.01 -3.22 8.62
CA VAL A 99 13.39 -2.57 7.46
C VAL A 99 13.72 -3.33 6.18
N GLU A 100 14.96 -3.78 6.02
CA GLU A 100 15.44 -4.52 4.86
C GLU A 100 14.75 -5.89 4.73
N THR A 101 14.53 -6.56 5.86
CA THR A 101 13.84 -7.85 5.91
C THR A 101 12.38 -7.69 5.49
N VAL A 102 11.69 -6.67 6.01
CA VAL A 102 10.31 -6.37 5.62
C VAL A 102 10.23 -6.03 4.13
N ALA A 103 11.10 -5.15 3.63
CA ALA A 103 11.13 -4.78 2.22
C ALA A 103 11.45 -5.98 1.30
N HIS A 104 12.29 -6.91 1.75
CA HIS A 104 12.53 -8.16 1.03
C HIS A 104 11.28 -9.03 0.99
N HIS A 105 10.65 -9.31 2.14
CA HIS A 105 9.41 -10.10 2.22
C HIS A 105 8.29 -9.51 1.37
N ASP A 106 8.09 -8.19 1.39
CA ASP A 106 7.06 -7.54 0.59
C ASP A 106 7.31 -7.75 -0.92
N ARG A 107 8.57 -7.70 -1.38
CA ARG A 107 8.92 -7.98 -2.78
C ARG A 107 8.67 -9.44 -3.16
N GLU A 108 9.10 -10.39 -2.32
CA GLU A 108 8.82 -11.82 -2.53
C GLU A 108 7.31 -12.07 -2.63
N LEU A 109 6.55 -11.49 -1.72
CA LEU A 109 5.11 -11.67 -1.65
C LEU A 109 4.42 -11.13 -2.89
N VAL A 110 4.78 -9.93 -3.36
CA VAL A 110 4.27 -9.40 -4.63
C VAL A 110 4.64 -10.31 -5.80
N SER A 111 5.86 -10.84 -5.82
CA SER A 111 6.30 -11.76 -6.87
C SER A 111 5.44 -13.02 -6.92
N VAL A 112 5.15 -13.62 -5.76
CA VAL A 112 4.31 -14.80 -5.65
C VAL A 112 2.86 -14.49 -6.01
N LEU A 113 2.28 -13.41 -5.45
CA LEU A 113 0.88 -13.05 -5.67
C LEU A 113 0.57 -12.71 -7.13
N LEU A 114 1.53 -12.10 -7.83
CA LEU A 114 1.37 -11.70 -9.22
C LEU A 114 1.98 -12.70 -10.22
N ASN A 115 2.44 -13.87 -9.75
CA ASN A 115 3.14 -14.89 -10.56
C ASN A 115 4.29 -14.31 -11.40
N ARG A 116 5.06 -13.39 -10.81
CA ARG A 116 6.27 -12.84 -11.43
C ARG A 116 7.44 -13.72 -11.06
N THR A 117 8.25 -14.08 -12.04
CA THR A 117 9.57 -14.67 -11.77
C THR A 117 10.48 -13.56 -11.28
N MET A 118 11.02 -13.68 -10.08
CA MET A 118 12.07 -12.76 -9.63
C MET A 118 13.27 -12.88 -10.57
N LYS A 119 13.71 -11.76 -11.13
CA LYS A 119 14.96 -11.66 -11.89
C LYS A 119 16.10 -11.30 -10.95
#